data_AF-A0A6A3KYJ9-F1
#
_entry.id   AF-A0A6A3KYJ9-F1
#
_cell.length_a   1.000
_cell.length_b   1.000
_cell.length_c   1.000
_cell.angle_alpha   90.00
_cell.angle_beta   90.00
_cell.angle_gamma   90.00
#
_symmetry.space_group_name_H-M   'P 1'
#
loop_
_entity.id
_entity.type
_entity.pdbx_description
1 polymer ?
#
loop_
_entity_poly.entity_id
_entity_poly.type
_entity_poly.pdbx_seq_one_letter_code
_entity_poly.pdbx_strand_id
1 'polypeptide(L)'
;MAPRQAKSQLLALLVSISLLVTPTSANVWPTNGVCGSRVRYPWDSLTSTDKQLYRDAISTAMSTGYHALFVEVHSDLTSFREAHNTCGMMFWHRRYLLAYEEMLRSLGTRFACITIPYWDYFADYAKFLANTCTTFENCSTFLKDMGGSSGPSVSLSINGFTVNGNCVNGLSSSYADFTNFCEKSTMSGSACAGCIPRGSWSTANFPSGFCYSSLAKYLSLQYGYAWFSQNIHWGVHQSIHNTALGALVTYPTSADPVFYSHHATVDLIQQLYFDCQIGRVLSDSDKPTGAYAYQSCSVANYPNTPPTSLSTMTMFWNATGQTRIPVESHPRLGKFFAYQPKEYWHYVSATDMGNLSYSYASDDLFALLQSEGLSCPKSNTRKLFDASYVNVPMTASSKAKAIGRSYNLYQDIIDAASSNTSTQTDAIDQGETLDCLWYDENFGVDDFNAVFRENWKIPSSMHTVCYNRVQDIKDGRRQVKVNNWKDKYMFHYFQMTDAQLASASNITSTDETAMIGSGSAASTTPTTAPTTTTTTSTTATASTTPTTAPTTTSTTSTTSATTTP
;
A
#
# COMPACT_ATOMS: atom_id res chain seq x y z
N MET A 1 -15.19 -22.68 28.97
CA MET A 1 -13.83 -22.83 28.41
C MET A 1 -13.60 -24.32 28.19
N ALA A 2 -13.62 -24.79 26.95
CA ALA A 2 -13.09 -26.12 26.66
C ALA A 2 -11.56 -25.98 26.61
N PRO A 3 -10.78 -26.86 27.27
CA PRO A 3 -9.34 -26.88 27.08
C PRO A 3 -9.05 -27.10 25.59
N ARG A 4 -8.05 -26.39 25.02
CA ARG A 4 -7.48 -26.74 23.71
C ARG A 4 -7.19 -28.24 23.77
N GLN A 5 -7.87 -29.06 22.95
CA GLN A 5 -7.62 -30.49 22.94
C GLN A 5 -6.13 -30.70 22.73
N ALA A 6 -5.48 -31.39 23.66
CA ALA A 6 -4.14 -31.90 23.45
C ALA A 6 -4.20 -32.74 22.17
N LYS A 7 -3.75 -32.18 21.04
CA LYS A 7 -3.59 -32.94 19.81
C LYS A 7 -2.71 -34.13 20.18
N SER A 8 -3.23 -35.34 19.97
CA SER A 8 -2.51 -36.58 20.21
C SER A 8 -1.11 -36.46 19.64
N GLN A 9 -0.09 -36.67 20.49
CA GLN A 9 1.32 -36.68 20.13
C GLN A 9 1.61 -37.84 19.16
N LEU A 10 1.17 -37.72 17.91
CA LEU A 10 1.64 -38.51 16.79
C LEU A 10 2.75 -37.69 16.16
N LEU A 11 4.00 -37.91 16.61
CA LEU A 11 5.26 -37.31 16.09
C LEU A 11 5.03 -36.21 15.03
N ALA A 12 4.44 -35.08 15.45
CA ALA A 12 4.47 -33.88 14.67
C ALA A 12 5.87 -33.35 14.96
N LEU A 13 6.74 -33.36 13.96
CA LEU A 13 7.97 -32.57 14.04
C LEU A 13 7.53 -31.19 14.55
N LEU A 14 7.99 -30.82 15.75
CA LEU A 14 7.90 -29.47 16.28
C LEU A 14 8.67 -28.58 15.30
N VAL A 15 8.01 -28.12 14.25
CA VAL A 15 8.53 -27.04 13.44
C VAL A 15 8.26 -25.78 14.24
N SER A 16 9.07 -25.55 15.28
CA SER A 16 9.23 -24.21 15.84
C SER A 16 9.85 -23.37 14.74
N ILE A 17 9.00 -22.75 13.90
CA ILE A 17 9.46 -21.81 12.88
C ILE A 17 9.94 -20.59 13.65
N SER A 18 11.25 -20.57 13.89
CA SER A 18 11.94 -19.34 14.17
C SER A 18 11.78 -18.48 12.93
N LEU A 19 11.36 -17.23 13.07
CA LEU A 19 11.62 -16.21 12.03
C LEU A 19 13.15 -16.17 11.85
N LEU A 20 13.66 -17.05 11.00
CA LEU A 20 15.04 -17.09 10.59
C LEU A 20 15.18 -15.88 9.70
N VAL A 21 15.87 -14.85 10.22
CA VAL A 21 16.31 -13.69 9.46
C VAL A 21 16.98 -14.23 8.20
N THR A 22 16.28 -14.18 7.07
CA THR A 22 16.90 -14.52 5.80
C THR A 22 17.99 -13.48 5.58
N PRO A 23 19.24 -13.89 5.35
CA PRO A 23 20.30 -12.93 5.09
C PRO A 23 19.87 -12.09 3.89
N THR A 24 20.10 -10.77 3.96
CA THR A 24 20.01 -9.86 2.82
C THR A 24 20.54 -10.57 1.58
N SER A 25 19.71 -10.72 0.55
CA SER A 25 20.14 -11.39 -0.68
C SER A 25 21.19 -10.50 -1.31
N ALA A 26 22.46 -10.90 -1.22
CA ALA A 26 23.55 -10.06 -1.65
C ALA A 26 23.53 -9.90 -3.18
N ASN A 27 23.32 -8.68 -3.68
CA ASN A 27 23.39 -8.30 -5.09
C ASN A 27 22.43 -9.10 -5.98
N VAL A 28 21.12 -8.91 -5.76
CA VAL A 28 20.07 -9.64 -6.50
C VAL A 28 19.99 -9.26 -7.97
N TRP A 29 20.59 -8.14 -8.37
CA TRP A 29 20.61 -7.67 -9.76
C TRP A 29 22.04 -7.62 -10.32
N PRO A 30 22.44 -8.64 -11.11
CA PRO A 30 23.71 -8.62 -11.82
C PRO A 30 23.81 -7.42 -12.77
N THR A 31 24.98 -6.77 -12.79
CA THR A 31 25.25 -5.57 -13.61
C THR A 31 25.95 -5.88 -14.94
N ASN A 32 26.24 -7.15 -15.21
CA ASN A 32 26.88 -7.62 -16.46
C ASN A 32 25.88 -7.83 -17.61
N GLY A 33 24.58 -7.61 -17.38
CA GLY A 33 23.52 -7.80 -18.37
C GLY A 33 23.04 -9.25 -18.54
N VAL A 34 23.60 -10.21 -17.79
CA VAL A 34 23.17 -11.61 -17.81
C VAL A 34 22.22 -11.85 -16.64
N CYS A 35 20.93 -11.90 -16.94
CA CYS A 35 19.88 -11.99 -15.94
C CYS A 35 19.37 -13.42 -15.74
N GLY A 36 19.05 -13.76 -14.50
CA GLY A 36 18.22 -14.93 -14.20
C GLY A 36 16.73 -14.63 -14.38
N SER A 37 15.88 -15.53 -13.86
CA SER A 37 14.45 -15.28 -13.75
C SER A 37 14.18 -13.98 -12.97
N ARG A 38 13.14 -13.25 -13.38
CA ARG A 38 12.74 -12.03 -12.69
C ARG A 38 12.14 -12.37 -11.33
N VAL A 39 12.63 -11.69 -10.30
CA VAL A 39 12.13 -11.81 -8.94
C VAL A 39 12.01 -10.41 -8.37
N ARG A 40 10.81 -10.01 -7.93
CA ARG A 40 10.62 -8.75 -7.21
C ARG A 40 10.91 -8.96 -5.72
N TYR A 41 11.77 -8.10 -5.17
CA TYR A 41 12.24 -8.22 -3.79
C TYR A 41 11.60 -7.16 -2.88
N PRO A 42 11.42 -7.46 -1.59
CA PRO A 42 11.06 -6.45 -0.60
C PRO A 42 12.20 -5.45 -0.49
N TRP A 43 11.88 -4.15 -0.47
CA TRP A 43 12.88 -3.07 -0.39
C TRP A 43 13.90 -3.29 0.75
N ASP A 44 13.44 -3.73 1.91
CA ASP A 44 14.27 -3.92 3.10
C ASP A 44 15.24 -5.10 2.99
N SER A 45 15.04 -6.03 2.04
CA SER A 45 15.97 -7.14 1.79
C SER A 45 17.10 -6.77 0.83
N LEU A 46 16.95 -5.67 0.09
CA LEU A 46 17.94 -5.20 -0.87
C LEU A 46 19.19 -4.68 -0.17
N THR A 47 20.34 -4.99 -0.74
CA THR A 47 21.61 -4.40 -0.29
C THR A 47 21.65 -2.90 -0.58
N SER A 48 22.58 -2.20 0.07
CA SER A 48 22.85 -0.79 -0.26
C SER A 48 23.22 -0.60 -1.74
N THR A 49 23.96 -1.54 -2.32
CA THR A 49 24.33 -1.53 -3.75
C THR A 49 23.12 -1.72 -4.67
N ASP A 50 22.22 -2.65 -4.35
CA ASP A 50 21.00 -2.85 -5.14
C ASP A 50 20.07 -1.62 -5.04
N LYS A 51 19.86 -1.07 -3.83
CA LYS A 51 19.11 0.17 -3.63
C LYS A 51 19.71 1.33 -4.42
N GLN A 52 21.05 1.41 -4.46
CA GLN A 52 21.77 2.39 -5.25
C GLN A 52 21.56 2.21 -6.76
N LEU A 53 21.60 0.98 -7.24
CA LEU A 53 21.35 0.65 -8.63
C LEU A 53 19.93 1.04 -9.07
N TYR A 54 18.93 0.80 -8.22
CA TYR A 54 17.53 1.18 -8.48
C TYR A 54 17.33 2.70 -8.50
N ARG A 55 17.89 3.43 -7.53
CA ARG A 55 17.91 4.90 -7.54
C ARG A 55 18.47 5.42 -8.86
N ASP A 56 19.63 4.94 -9.26
CA ASP A 56 20.29 5.43 -10.47
C ASP A 56 19.48 5.17 -11.73
N ALA A 57 18.78 4.02 -11.80
CA ALA A 57 17.88 3.72 -12.91
C ALA A 57 16.71 4.71 -12.97
N ILE A 58 16.11 5.05 -11.82
CA ILE A 58 15.05 6.08 -11.74
C ILE A 58 15.58 7.47 -12.13
N SER A 59 16.73 7.89 -11.58
CA SER A 59 17.34 9.18 -11.93
C SER A 59 17.68 9.25 -13.42
N THR A 60 18.15 8.15 -14.01
CA THR A 60 18.36 8.03 -15.47
C THR A 60 17.06 8.10 -16.26
N ALA A 61 15.98 7.47 -15.77
CA ALA A 61 14.66 7.56 -16.41
C ALA A 61 14.10 9.00 -16.39
N MET A 62 14.35 9.73 -15.31
CA MET A 62 13.97 11.15 -15.18
C MET A 62 14.80 12.02 -16.12
N SER A 63 16.13 11.91 -16.12
CA SER A 63 17.02 12.72 -16.95
C SER A 63 16.83 12.51 -18.45
N THR A 64 16.43 11.30 -18.86
CA THR A 64 16.09 10.98 -20.24
C THR A 64 14.64 11.31 -20.60
N GLY A 65 13.82 11.76 -19.64
CA GLY A 65 12.41 12.11 -19.84
C GLY A 65 11.46 10.92 -19.97
N TYR A 66 11.95 9.67 -19.84
CA TYR A 66 11.08 8.49 -19.87
C TYR A 66 10.13 8.45 -18.67
N HIS A 67 10.58 8.87 -17.48
CA HIS A 67 9.70 8.90 -16.32
C HIS A 67 8.48 9.80 -16.57
N ALA A 68 8.69 11.01 -17.10
CA ALA A 68 7.59 11.93 -17.42
C ALA A 68 6.63 11.36 -18.49
N LEU A 69 7.12 10.61 -19.48
CA LEU A 69 6.26 9.91 -20.44
C LEU A 69 5.31 8.93 -19.76
N PHE A 70 5.79 8.18 -18.76
CA PHE A 70 4.97 7.25 -17.99
C PHE A 70 3.95 7.98 -17.10
N VAL A 71 4.32 9.12 -16.51
CA VAL A 71 3.38 10.02 -15.80
C VAL A 71 2.21 10.43 -16.70
N GLU A 72 2.50 10.78 -17.95
CA GLU A 72 1.52 11.18 -18.96
C GLU A 72 0.67 10.02 -19.49
N VAL A 73 1.13 8.77 -19.35
CA VAL A 73 0.30 7.57 -19.62
C VAL A 73 -0.71 7.36 -18.49
N HIS A 74 -0.27 7.42 -17.23
CA HIS A 74 -1.16 7.20 -16.10
C HIS A 74 -2.20 8.32 -15.95
N SER A 75 -1.80 9.56 -16.25
CA SER A 75 -2.68 10.74 -16.13
C SER A 75 -3.66 10.92 -17.30
N ASP A 76 -3.67 10.05 -18.30
CA ASP A 76 -4.71 10.05 -19.33
C ASP A 76 -6.08 9.69 -18.72
N LEU A 77 -6.96 10.69 -18.58
CA LEU A 77 -8.23 10.55 -17.87
C LEU A 77 -9.15 9.44 -18.39
N THR A 78 -9.05 9.08 -19.68
CA THR A 78 -9.88 8.00 -20.24
C THR A 78 -9.34 6.64 -19.80
N SER A 79 -8.04 6.39 -19.98
CA SER A 79 -7.38 5.16 -19.53
C SER A 79 -7.43 5.01 -18.01
N PHE A 80 -7.29 6.13 -17.28
CA PHE A 80 -7.38 6.16 -15.82
C PHE A 80 -8.73 5.65 -15.30
N ARG A 81 -9.85 6.01 -15.94
CA ARG A 81 -11.17 5.52 -15.53
C ARG A 81 -11.29 4.01 -15.68
N GLU A 82 -10.73 3.42 -16.73
CA GLU A 82 -10.64 1.96 -16.86
C GLU A 82 -9.78 1.38 -15.73
N ALA A 83 -8.61 1.98 -15.47
CA ALA A 83 -7.64 1.54 -14.48
C ALA A 83 -8.10 1.68 -13.01
N HIS A 84 -9.04 2.58 -12.69
CA HIS A 84 -9.41 2.87 -11.30
C HIS A 84 -10.91 2.78 -11.02
N ASN A 85 -11.78 2.76 -12.04
CA ASN A 85 -13.23 2.67 -11.82
C ASN A 85 -13.81 1.30 -12.19
N THR A 86 -12.95 0.31 -12.45
CA THR A 86 -13.33 -1.06 -12.82
C THR A 86 -12.49 -2.11 -12.10
N CYS A 87 -12.91 -3.38 -12.18
CA CYS A 87 -12.11 -4.52 -11.70
C CYS A 87 -10.87 -4.81 -12.55
N GLY A 88 -10.69 -4.09 -13.68
CA GLY A 88 -9.46 -4.14 -14.46
C GLY A 88 -8.24 -3.53 -13.74
N MET A 89 -8.45 -2.83 -12.62
CA MET A 89 -7.41 -2.09 -11.90
C MET A 89 -6.13 -2.89 -11.66
N MET A 90 -6.22 -4.11 -11.11
CA MET A 90 -5.02 -4.88 -10.77
C MET A 90 -4.19 -5.23 -12.01
N PHE A 91 -4.86 -5.72 -13.06
CA PHE A 91 -4.22 -6.13 -14.30
C PHE A 91 -3.68 -4.96 -15.12
N TRP A 92 -4.42 -3.85 -15.16
CA TRP A 92 -3.97 -2.63 -15.83
C TRP A 92 -2.66 -2.14 -15.21
N HIS A 93 -2.58 -2.11 -13.87
CA HIS A 93 -1.36 -1.73 -13.18
C HIS A 93 -0.24 -2.76 -13.35
N ARG A 94 -0.53 -4.07 -13.36
CA ARG A 94 0.47 -5.13 -13.67
C ARG A 94 1.13 -4.90 -15.03
N ARG A 95 0.34 -4.65 -16.07
CA ARG A 95 0.85 -4.31 -17.41
C ARG A 95 1.67 -3.01 -17.42
N TYR A 96 1.18 -1.98 -16.74
CA TYR A 96 1.88 -0.70 -16.62
C TYR A 96 3.25 -0.83 -15.91
N LEU A 97 3.31 -1.60 -14.81
CA LEU A 97 4.54 -1.89 -14.08
C LEU A 97 5.55 -2.65 -14.93
N LEU A 98 5.11 -3.67 -15.68
CA LEU A 98 5.98 -4.39 -16.61
C LEU A 98 6.61 -3.46 -17.64
N ALA A 99 5.84 -2.53 -18.21
CA ALA A 99 6.38 -1.57 -19.19
C ALA A 99 7.38 -0.60 -18.55
N TYR A 100 7.11 -0.14 -17.32
CA TYR A 100 8.04 0.74 -16.60
C TYR A 100 9.33 -0.01 -16.22
N GLU A 101 9.21 -1.27 -15.79
CA GLU A 101 10.36 -2.14 -15.50
C GLU A 101 11.20 -2.39 -16.76
N GLU A 102 10.59 -2.71 -17.90
CA GLU A 102 11.30 -2.82 -19.19
C GLU A 102 12.01 -1.52 -19.57
N MET A 103 11.37 -0.38 -19.32
CA MET A 103 12.00 0.91 -19.54
C MET A 103 13.26 1.06 -18.71
N LEU A 104 13.22 0.82 -17.39
CA LEU A 104 14.39 0.89 -16.52
C LEU A 104 15.50 -0.07 -16.99
N ARG A 105 15.13 -1.31 -17.31
CA ARG A 105 16.07 -2.35 -17.80
C ARG A 105 16.75 -1.95 -19.11
N SER A 106 16.08 -1.14 -19.93
CA SER A 106 16.63 -0.67 -21.21
C SER A 106 17.62 0.49 -21.11
N LEU A 107 17.75 1.13 -19.94
CA LEU A 107 18.58 2.34 -19.77
C LEU A 107 20.10 2.06 -19.72
N GLY A 108 20.50 0.80 -19.80
CA GLY A 108 21.90 0.40 -19.90
C GLY A 108 22.13 -1.01 -19.37
N THR A 109 23.24 -1.64 -19.79
CA THR A 109 23.58 -3.03 -19.44
C THR A 109 23.52 -3.30 -17.94
N ARG A 110 23.94 -2.34 -17.11
CA ARG A 110 23.93 -2.50 -15.65
C ARG A 110 22.53 -2.54 -15.02
N PHE A 111 21.51 -2.02 -15.70
CA PHE A 111 20.13 -2.00 -15.22
C PHE A 111 19.31 -3.18 -15.76
N ALA A 112 19.85 -3.92 -16.72
CA ALA A 112 19.13 -4.94 -17.48
C ALA A 112 18.45 -6.01 -16.62
N CYS A 113 18.91 -6.23 -15.38
CA CYS A 113 18.37 -7.23 -14.47
C CYS A 113 17.49 -6.68 -13.35
N ILE A 114 17.31 -5.36 -13.26
CA ILE A 114 16.44 -4.73 -12.26
C ILE A 114 15.01 -5.23 -12.41
N THR A 115 14.37 -5.40 -11.28
CA THR A 115 12.92 -5.55 -11.13
C THR A 115 12.40 -4.50 -10.17
N ILE A 116 11.14 -4.10 -10.27
CA ILE A 116 10.56 -3.14 -9.33
C ILE A 116 10.46 -3.78 -7.93
N PRO A 117 11.10 -3.23 -6.89
CA PRO A 117 10.97 -3.74 -5.52
C PRO A 117 9.59 -3.39 -4.96
N TYR A 118 9.08 -4.24 -4.07
CA TYR A 118 7.80 -3.99 -3.39
C TYR A 118 8.01 -3.37 -2.01
N TRP A 119 7.01 -2.61 -1.56
CA TRP A 119 6.98 -1.96 -0.26
C TRP A 119 6.09 -2.75 0.71
N ASP A 120 6.70 -3.34 1.73
CA ASP A 120 6.02 -4.08 2.80
C ASP A 120 5.40 -3.14 3.85
N TYR A 121 4.27 -2.51 3.49
CA TYR A 121 3.53 -1.64 4.40
C TYR A 121 2.77 -2.40 5.51
N PHE A 122 2.60 -3.72 5.40
CA PHE A 122 2.01 -4.53 6.48
C PHE A 122 2.95 -4.62 7.68
N ALA A 123 4.26 -4.81 7.44
CA ALA A 123 5.24 -4.73 8.51
C ALA A 123 5.42 -3.31 9.05
N ASP A 124 5.28 -2.28 8.20
CA ASP A 124 5.31 -0.89 8.67
C ASP A 124 4.12 -0.58 9.59
N TYR A 125 2.93 -1.08 9.26
CA TYR A 125 1.75 -0.99 10.12
C TYR A 125 1.90 -1.78 11.43
N ALA A 126 2.48 -2.98 11.39
CA ALA A 126 2.77 -3.75 12.61
C ALA A 126 3.70 -2.99 13.57
N LYS A 127 4.75 -2.33 13.05
CA LYS A 127 5.63 -1.46 13.86
C LYS A 127 4.87 -0.26 14.46
N PHE A 128 3.94 0.33 13.69
CA PHE A 128 3.10 1.43 14.16
C PHE A 128 2.21 1.00 15.34
N LEU A 129 1.49 -0.11 15.20
CA LEU A 129 0.62 -0.64 16.27
C LEU A 129 1.40 -1.11 17.51
N ALA A 130 2.59 -1.67 17.31
CA ALA A 130 3.49 -2.05 18.39
C ALA A 130 4.28 -0.86 18.98
N ASN A 131 3.93 0.39 18.63
CA ASN A 131 4.56 1.62 19.09
C ASN A 131 6.10 1.63 18.95
N THR A 132 6.61 0.94 17.92
CA THR A 132 8.04 0.92 17.58
C THR A 132 8.43 2.15 16.74
N CYS A 133 7.43 2.82 16.19
CA CYS A 133 7.49 4.05 15.39
C CYS A 133 6.13 4.74 15.49
N THR A 134 6.05 6.01 15.11
CA THR A 134 4.85 6.84 15.39
C THR A 134 4.26 7.54 14.17
N THR A 135 4.93 7.54 13.02
CA THR A 135 4.47 8.29 11.85
C THR A 135 4.66 7.50 10.57
N PHE A 136 3.88 7.85 9.53
CA PHE A 136 3.89 7.22 8.23
C PHE A 136 5.33 7.11 7.68
N GLU A 137 6.10 8.20 7.76
CA GLU A 137 7.50 8.20 7.35
C GLU A 137 8.42 7.43 8.29
N ASN A 138 8.33 7.65 9.60
CA ASN A 138 9.28 7.06 10.56
C ASN A 138 9.18 5.53 10.56
N CYS A 139 7.95 5.03 10.46
CA CYS A 139 7.67 3.61 10.38
C CYS A 139 8.25 2.94 9.15
N SER A 140 8.40 3.65 8.02
CA SER A 140 8.84 3.05 6.77
C SER A 140 10.30 3.37 6.44
N THR A 141 11.15 2.35 6.44
CA THR A 141 12.52 2.48 5.90
C THR A 141 12.47 2.83 4.41
N PHE A 142 11.51 2.25 3.66
CA PHE A 142 11.31 2.56 2.26
C PHE A 142 11.00 4.04 2.01
N LEU A 143 10.04 4.65 2.72
CA LEU A 143 9.71 6.07 2.51
C LEU A 143 10.90 7.00 2.84
N LYS A 144 11.65 6.70 3.91
CA LYS A 144 12.88 7.43 4.25
C LYS A 144 13.95 7.29 3.17
N ASP A 145 14.20 6.05 2.74
CA ASP A 145 15.17 5.77 1.68
C ASP A 145 14.76 6.42 0.34
N MET A 146 13.46 6.58 0.09
CA MET A 146 12.93 7.28 -1.08
C MET A 146 12.94 8.81 -0.92
N GLY A 147 13.66 9.37 0.05
CA GLY A 147 13.86 10.82 0.24
C GLY A 147 12.95 11.49 1.26
N GLY A 148 12.02 10.73 1.87
CA GLY A 148 11.07 11.24 2.85
C GLY A 148 10.12 12.31 2.28
N SER A 149 9.63 13.19 3.14
CA SER A 149 8.59 14.18 2.84
C SER A 149 9.00 15.63 3.08
N SER A 150 10.25 15.88 3.47
CA SER A 150 10.70 17.21 3.87
C SER A 150 11.19 18.04 2.68
N GLY A 151 10.72 19.28 2.60
CA GLY A 151 11.09 20.23 1.55
C GLY A 151 10.25 21.52 1.65
N PRO A 152 10.60 22.58 0.89
CA PRO A 152 9.80 23.79 0.87
C PRO A 152 8.42 23.53 0.24
N SER A 153 7.39 24.23 0.70
CA SER A 153 6.06 24.15 0.07
C SER A 153 6.12 24.60 -1.39
N VAL A 154 5.44 23.85 -2.26
CA VAL A 154 5.37 24.11 -3.71
C VAL A 154 3.98 23.82 -4.26
N SER A 155 3.65 24.46 -5.37
CA SER A 155 2.52 24.13 -6.24
C SER A 155 3.05 23.96 -7.66
N LEU A 156 2.99 22.73 -8.20
CA LEU A 156 3.46 22.38 -9.54
C LEU A 156 2.29 22.03 -10.45
N SER A 157 2.43 22.28 -11.76
CA SER A 157 1.50 21.79 -12.79
C SER A 157 2.09 20.55 -13.46
N ILE A 158 1.76 19.36 -12.96
CA ILE A 158 2.24 18.08 -13.49
C ILE A 158 1.25 17.56 -14.53
N ASN A 159 1.68 17.51 -15.79
CA ASN A 159 0.82 17.25 -16.95
C ASN A 159 -0.54 18.00 -16.92
N GLY A 160 -0.53 19.28 -16.54
CA GLY A 160 -1.73 20.12 -16.49
C GLY A 160 -2.56 19.99 -15.20
N PHE A 161 -2.19 19.10 -14.28
CA PHE A 161 -2.83 18.97 -12.97
C PHE A 161 -2.06 19.76 -11.90
N THR A 162 -2.77 20.55 -11.11
CA THR A 162 -2.17 21.26 -9.97
C THR A 162 -1.88 20.28 -8.84
N VAL A 163 -0.63 20.22 -8.41
CA VAL A 163 -0.14 19.35 -7.35
C VAL A 163 0.55 20.18 -6.29
N ASN A 164 0.01 20.16 -5.06
CA ASN A 164 0.53 20.90 -3.92
C ASN A 164 1.22 19.96 -2.94
N GLY A 165 2.33 20.39 -2.35
CA GLY A 165 3.02 19.61 -1.31
C GLY A 165 4.38 20.20 -0.96
N ASN A 166 5.21 19.41 -0.30
CA ASN A 166 6.61 19.71 -0.03
C ASN A 166 7.46 19.24 -1.20
N CYS A 167 8.31 20.12 -1.73
CA CYS A 167 9.22 19.85 -2.84
C CYS A 167 10.38 18.95 -2.38
N VAL A 168 10.28 17.64 -2.63
CA VAL A 168 11.30 16.66 -2.25
C VAL A 168 12.20 16.33 -3.45
N ASN A 169 13.47 16.72 -3.36
CA ASN A 169 14.49 16.43 -4.39
C ASN A 169 15.19 15.07 -4.18
N GLY A 170 14.94 14.39 -3.06
CA GLY A 170 15.47 13.06 -2.74
C GLY A 170 16.87 13.04 -2.11
N LEU A 171 17.63 14.12 -2.17
CA LEU A 171 19.06 14.15 -1.78
C LEU A 171 19.32 14.00 -0.27
N SER A 172 18.27 14.04 0.56
CA SER A 172 18.34 13.70 1.98
C SER A 172 18.63 12.21 2.23
N SER A 173 18.41 11.37 1.23
CA SER A 173 18.67 9.94 1.27
C SER A 173 19.75 9.57 0.27
N SER A 174 20.62 8.64 0.66
CA SER A 174 21.55 8.05 -0.30
C SER A 174 20.84 7.24 -1.38
N TYR A 175 19.55 6.92 -1.29
CA TYR A 175 18.83 6.04 -2.21
C TYR A 175 17.72 6.74 -3.04
N ALA A 176 17.71 8.07 -3.06
CA ALA A 176 16.81 8.86 -3.90
C ALA A 176 17.56 10.01 -4.59
N ASP A 177 17.13 10.33 -5.81
CA ASP A 177 17.59 11.50 -6.55
C ASP A 177 16.52 11.86 -7.59
N PHE A 178 15.79 12.94 -7.31
CA PHE A 178 14.69 13.45 -8.14
C PHE A 178 15.03 14.80 -8.75
N THR A 179 16.30 15.20 -8.73
CA THR A 179 16.76 16.51 -9.23
C THR A 179 16.53 16.69 -10.75
N ASN A 180 16.35 15.59 -11.48
CA ASN A 180 16.00 15.58 -12.90
C ASN A 180 14.49 15.40 -13.16
N PHE A 181 13.64 15.43 -12.12
CA PHE A 181 12.20 15.30 -12.29
C PHE A 181 11.64 16.48 -13.10
N CYS A 182 10.92 16.16 -14.18
CA CYS A 182 10.21 17.11 -15.03
C CYS A 182 8.70 16.84 -15.00
N GLU A 183 7.93 17.91 -14.96
CA GLU A 183 6.47 17.88 -14.82
C GLU A 183 5.73 17.31 -16.03
N LYS A 184 6.39 17.27 -17.19
CA LYS A 184 5.89 16.72 -18.46
C LYS A 184 7.05 16.36 -19.40
N SER A 185 6.84 15.46 -20.34
CA SER A 185 7.90 14.93 -21.23
C SER A 185 8.38 15.92 -22.28
N THR A 186 7.63 16.99 -22.52
CA THR A 186 8.00 18.10 -23.41
C THR A 186 8.87 19.16 -22.73
N MET A 187 9.24 18.93 -21.47
CA MET A 187 10.12 19.78 -20.66
C MET A 187 11.44 19.06 -20.39
N SER A 188 12.54 19.80 -20.28
CA SER A 188 13.86 19.25 -20.02
C SER A 188 14.83 20.27 -19.41
N GLY A 189 15.89 19.79 -18.78
CA GLY A 189 16.98 20.63 -18.28
C GLY A 189 16.52 21.57 -17.16
N SER A 190 17.01 22.81 -17.18
CA SER A 190 16.71 23.80 -16.13
C SER A 190 15.27 24.29 -16.09
N ALA A 191 14.42 23.89 -17.04
CA ALA A 191 12.98 24.17 -16.99
C ALA A 191 12.22 23.25 -16.03
N CYS A 192 12.82 22.12 -15.65
CA CYS A 192 12.20 21.13 -14.78
C CYS A 192 12.25 21.55 -13.30
N ALA A 193 11.21 21.19 -12.53
CA ALA A 193 11.15 21.51 -11.10
C ALA A 193 12.28 20.87 -10.28
N GLY A 194 12.72 19.66 -10.66
CA GLY A 194 13.78 18.94 -9.95
C GLY A 194 13.38 18.47 -8.54
N CYS A 195 12.07 18.37 -8.28
CA CYS A 195 11.53 17.80 -7.05
C CYS A 195 10.10 17.33 -7.24
N ILE A 196 9.67 16.42 -6.37
CA ILE A 196 8.31 15.85 -6.37
C ILE A 196 7.53 16.45 -5.20
N PRO A 197 6.33 17.00 -5.41
CA PRO A 197 5.47 17.46 -4.32
C PRO A 197 4.94 16.27 -3.52
N ARG A 198 5.24 16.22 -2.22
CA ARG A 198 4.78 15.16 -1.29
C ARG A 198 4.01 15.74 -0.12
N GLY A 199 3.10 14.96 0.47
CA GLY A 199 2.49 15.28 1.76
C GLY A 199 3.48 15.25 2.91
N SER A 200 3.13 15.83 4.05
CA SER A 200 3.94 15.78 5.28
C SER A 200 3.82 14.42 5.99
N TRP A 201 4.53 13.42 5.48
CA TRP A 201 4.53 12.06 6.02
C TRP A 201 5.13 11.96 7.43
N SER A 202 6.03 12.88 7.78
CA SER A 202 6.67 12.95 9.09
C SER A 202 5.73 13.33 10.24
N THR A 203 4.51 13.80 9.93
CA THR A 203 3.50 14.18 10.93
C THR A 203 2.18 13.40 10.78
N ALA A 204 2.06 12.55 9.76
CA ALA A 204 0.86 11.74 9.54
C ALA A 204 0.97 10.40 10.27
N ASN A 205 -0.14 9.91 10.81
CA ASN A 205 -0.23 8.53 11.28
C ASN A 205 -0.11 7.56 10.10
N PHE A 206 0.38 6.34 10.35
CA PHE A 206 0.31 5.28 9.35
C PHE A 206 -1.17 4.90 9.14
N PRO A 207 -1.70 4.85 7.91
CA PRO A 207 -3.14 4.63 7.70
C PRO A 207 -3.61 3.29 8.27
N SER A 208 -4.88 3.22 8.68
CA SER A 208 -5.48 1.99 9.20
C SER A 208 -5.86 0.99 8.10
N GLY A 209 -6.25 -0.23 8.51
CA GLY A 209 -6.79 -1.25 7.60
C GLY A 209 -5.77 -2.25 7.04
N PHE A 210 -4.54 -2.23 7.55
CA PHE A 210 -3.43 -3.11 7.12
C PHE A 210 -3.18 -4.26 8.11
N CYS A 211 -4.15 -4.67 8.92
CA CYS A 211 -3.98 -5.82 9.79
C CYS A 211 -4.03 -7.16 9.02
N TYR A 212 -3.50 -8.20 9.64
CA TYR A 212 -3.48 -9.53 9.05
C TYR A 212 -4.88 -10.14 8.89
N SER A 213 -5.87 -9.68 9.65
CA SER A 213 -7.28 -10.05 9.43
C SER A 213 -7.77 -9.55 8.07
N SER A 214 -7.49 -8.30 7.70
CA SER A 214 -7.84 -7.75 6.38
C SER A 214 -7.14 -8.52 5.27
N LEU A 215 -5.84 -8.81 5.42
CA LEU A 215 -5.09 -9.57 4.43
C LEU A 215 -5.64 -10.99 4.27
N ALA A 216 -5.86 -11.70 5.38
CA ALA A 216 -6.46 -13.03 5.37
C ALA A 216 -7.83 -13.02 4.69
N LYS A 217 -8.66 -12.01 4.96
CA LYS A 217 -9.96 -11.81 4.33
C LYS A 217 -9.86 -11.72 2.81
N TYR A 218 -8.94 -10.90 2.30
CA TYR A 218 -8.74 -10.72 0.87
C TYR A 218 -8.25 -11.99 0.17
N LEU A 219 -7.36 -12.74 0.83
CA LEU A 219 -6.71 -13.89 0.22
C LEU A 219 -7.53 -15.18 0.31
N SER A 220 -8.39 -15.31 1.33
CA SER A 220 -9.02 -16.59 1.66
C SER A 220 -10.52 -16.68 1.45
N LEU A 221 -11.26 -15.56 1.48
CA LEU A 221 -12.71 -15.62 1.35
C LEU A 221 -13.13 -15.80 -0.10
N GLN A 222 -14.08 -16.72 -0.30
CA GLN A 222 -14.52 -17.18 -1.62
C GLN A 222 -15.52 -16.21 -2.29
N TYR A 223 -15.27 -14.90 -2.25
CA TYR A 223 -16.18 -13.87 -2.80
C TYR A 223 -15.94 -13.54 -4.28
N GLY A 224 -14.97 -14.18 -4.93
CA GLY A 224 -14.64 -13.97 -6.34
C GLY A 224 -13.73 -12.75 -6.58
N TYR A 225 -13.23 -12.63 -7.80
CA TYR A 225 -12.24 -11.62 -8.18
C TYR A 225 -12.80 -10.20 -8.08
N ALA A 226 -14.08 -9.99 -8.41
CA ALA A 226 -14.64 -8.65 -8.42
C ALA A 226 -14.68 -8.03 -7.02
N TRP A 227 -15.08 -8.84 -6.03
CA TRP A 227 -15.05 -8.44 -4.64
C TRP A 227 -13.61 -8.17 -4.18
N PHE A 228 -12.68 -9.07 -4.48
CA PHE A 228 -11.26 -8.91 -4.13
C PHE A 228 -10.68 -7.61 -4.71
N SER A 229 -10.83 -7.40 -6.02
CA SER A 229 -10.27 -6.24 -6.71
C SER A 229 -10.83 -4.93 -6.15
N GLN A 230 -12.13 -4.84 -5.89
CA GLN A 230 -12.73 -3.61 -5.36
C GLN A 230 -12.33 -3.34 -3.91
N ASN A 231 -12.20 -4.37 -3.07
CA ASN A 231 -11.82 -4.17 -1.68
C ASN A 231 -10.33 -3.87 -1.50
N ILE A 232 -9.45 -4.42 -2.35
CA ILE A 232 -8.04 -3.98 -2.37
C ILE A 232 -7.95 -2.54 -2.85
N HIS A 233 -8.65 -2.21 -3.94
CA HIS A 233 -8.62 -0.87 -4.52
C HIS A 233 -9.12 0.17 -3.49
N TRP A 234 -10.37 0.07 -3.02
CA TRP A 234 -10.96 1.03 -2.08
C TRP A 234 -10.55 0.85 -0.62
N GLY A 235 -9.79 -0.20 -0.31
CA GLY A 235 -9.15 -0.42 0.98
C GLY A 235 -7.68 -0.01 0.94
N VAL A 236 -6.79 -1.00 1.08
CA VAL A 236 -5.35 -0.80 1.30
C VAL A 236 -4.68 0.09 0.24
N HIS A 237 -5.10 0.01 -1.03
CA HIS A 237 -4.53 0.84 -2.09
C HIS A 237 -4.85 2.31 -1.87
N GLN A 238 -6.14 2.69 -1.81
CA GLN A 238 -6.49 4.09 -1.67
C GLN A 238 -6.10 4.68 -0.31
N SER A 239 -6.00 3.89 0.75
CA SER A 239 -5.48 4.36 2.05
C SER A 239 -4.05 4.89 1.96
N ILE A 240 -3.15 4.22 1.20
CA ILE A 240 -1.77 4.72 1.01
C ILE A 240 -1.77 6.02 0.21
N HIS A 241 -2.49 6.06 -0.92
CA HIS A 241 -2.60 7.28 -1.72
C HIS A 241 -3.13 8.44 -0.87
N ASN A 242 -4.24 8.23 -0.16
CA ASN A 242 -4.90 9.20 0.70
C ASN A 242 -3.95 9.81 1.74
N THR A 243 -3.19 8.98 2.47
CA THR A 243 -2.26 9.48 3.50
C THR A 243 -1.04 10.17 2.90
N ALA A 244 -0.55 9.70 1.75
CA ALA A 244 0.68 10.21 1.19
C ALA A 244 0.55 11.64 0.62
N LEU A 245 -0.65 12.08 0.20
CA LEU A 245 -0.90 13.43 -0.34
C LEU A 245 0.08 13.80 -1.47
N GLY A 246 0.23 15.08 -1.81
CA GLY A 246 1.12 15.52 -2.89
C GLY A 246 0.73 14.93 -4.25
N ALA A 247 1.73 14.48 -5.01
CA ALA A 247 1.50 13.79 -6.27
C ALA A 247 0.61 12.54 -6.09
N LEU A 248 0.78 11.79 -5.00
CA LEU A 248 0.10 10.52 -4.76
C LEU A 248 -1.42 10.63 -4.60
N VAL A 249 -1.99 11.83 -4.45
CA VAL A 249 -3.45 12.04 -4.43
C VAL A 249 -4.00 12.66 -5.71
N THR A 250 -3.24 12.66 -6.81
CA THR A 250 -3.63 13.29 -8.09
C THR A 250 -3.58 12.29 -9.25
N TYR A 251 -4.14 12.66 -10.41
CA TYR A 251 -4.05 11.83 -11.62
C TYR A 251 -2.61 11.50 -12.06
N PRO A 252 -1.64 12.43 -12.04
CA PRO A 252 -0.23 12.12 -12.27
C PRO A 252 0.45 11.49 -11.04
N THR A 253 -0.23 10.64 -10.28
CA THR A 253 0.31 9.98 -9.09
C THR A 253 1.59 9.19 -9.34
N SER A 254 1.82 8.71 -10.57
CA SER A 254 3.03 7.99 -10.94
C SER A 254 4.26 8.90 -11.13
N ALA A 255 4.10 10.23 -10.92
CA ALA A 255 5.20 11.19 -10.81
C ALA A 255 6.05 10.97 -9.56
N ASP A 256 5.50 10.34 -8.52
CA ASP A 256 6.26 9.91 -7.37
C ASP A 256 6.77 8.48 -7.57
N PRO A 257 8.09 8.20 -7.57
CA PRO A 257 8.62 6.85 -7.67
C PRO A 257 8.14 5.87 -6.58
N VAL A 258 7.60 6.35 -5.45
CA VAL A 258 6.91 5.52 -4.44
C VAL A 258 5.72 4.75 -5.05
N PHE A 259 5.05 5.32 -6.06
CA PHE A 259 3.96 4.69 -6.80
C PHE A 259 4.32 3.27 -7.27
N TYR A 260 5.50 3.08 -7.87
CA TYR A 260 5.84 1.81 -8.50
C TYR A 260 6.00 0.69 -7.48
N SER A 261 6.59 0.97 -6.32
CA SER A 261 6.71 -0.01 -5.22
C SER A 261 5.41 -0.22 -4.46
N HIS A 262 4.57 0.82 -4.31
CA HIS A 262 3.21 0.65 -3.79
C HIS A 262 2.40 -0.31 -4.66
N HIS A 263 2.39 -0.10 -5.97
CA HIS A 263 1.68 -0.95 -6.92
C HIS A 263 2.34 -2.33 -7.07
N ALA A 264 3.65 -2.47 -6.87
CA ALA A 264 4.29 -3.78 -6.81
C ALA A 264 3.81 -4.62 -5.61
N THR A 265 3.46 -3.98 -4.49
CA THR A 265 2.83 -4.64 -3.34
C THR A 265 1.37 -5.00 -3.61
N VAL A 266 0.61 -4.11 -4.25
CA VAL A 266 -0.77 -4.43 -4.68
C VAL A 266 -0.78 -5.64 -5.62
N ASP A 267 0.18 -5.67 -6.54
CA ASP A 267 0.40 -6.75 -7.48
C ASP A 267 0.85 -8.06 -6.80
N LEU A 268 1.63 -7.96 -5.71
CA LEU A 268 1.97 -9.10 -4.84
C LEU A 268 0.72 -9.68 -4.18
N ILE A 269 -0.14 -8.84 -3.61
CA ILE A 269 -1.40 -9.29 -3.00
C ILE A 269 -2.28 -9.99 -4.03
N GLN A 270 -2.31 -9.51 -5.27
CA GLN A 270 -2.99 -10.20 -6.37
C GLN A 270 -2.38 -11.57 -6.68
N GLN A 271 -1.05 -11.70 -6.70
CA GLN A 271 -0.41 -13.00 -6.90
C GLN A 271 -0.75 -13.98 -5.76
N LEU A 272 -0.72 -13.51 -4.51
CA LEU A 272 -1.11 -14.32 -3.35
C LEU A 272 -2.58 -14.74 -3.44
N TYR A 273 -3.46 -13.86 -3.92
CA TYR A 273 -4.86 -14.19 -4.15
C TYR A 273 -5.02 -15.28 -5.21
N PHE A 274 -4.29 -15.19 -6.33
CA PHE A 274 -4.27 -16.24 -7.35
C PHE A 274 -3.78 -17.56 -6.77
N ASP A 275 -2.65 -17.55 -6.07
CA ASP A 275 -2.08 -18.74 -5.44
C ASP A 275 -3.06 -19.36 -4.43
N CYS A 276 -3.88 -18.53 -3.76
CA CYS A 276 -4.83 -19.02 -2.79
C CYS A 276 -6.19 -19.47 -3.30
N GLN A 277 -6.78 -18.74 -4.23
CA GLN A 277 -8.11 -19.07 -4.75
C GLN A 277 -8.03 -20.09 -5.88
N ILE A 278 -6.93 -20.09 -6.64
CA ILE A 278 -6.75 -20.94 -7.81
C ILE A 278 -5.70 -22.03 -7.53
N GLY A 279 -4.52 -21.65 -7.03
CA GLY A 279 -3.51 -22.59 -6.52
C GLY A 279 -3.02 -23.65 -7.53
N ARG A 280 -3.21 -23.39 -8.83
CA ARG A 280 -2.79 -24.25 -9.94
C ARG A 280 -2.50 -23.39 -11.17
N VAL A 281 -1.74 -23.94 -12.10
CA VAL A 281 -1.61 -23.36 -13.44
C VAL A 281 -2.95 -23.45 -14.16
N LEU A 282 -3.34 -22.36 -14.83
CA LEU A 282 -4.54 -22.30 -15.67
C LEU A 282 -4.14 -22.50 -17.14
N SER A 283 -4.94 -23.26 -17.88
CA SER A 283 -4.83 -23.26 -19.34
C SER A 283 -5.29 -21.92 -19.92
N ASP A 284 -4.89 -21.60 -21.15
CA ASP A 284 -5.36 -20.39 -21.83
C ASP A 284 -6.89 -20.38 -22.03
N SER A 285 -7.54 -21.55 -22.06
CA SER A 285 -9.00 -21.65 -22.07
C SER A 285 -9.64 -21.41 -20.70
N ASP A 286 -8.93 -21.70 -19.59
CA ASP A 286 -9.44 -21.52 -18.22
C ASP A 286 -9.29 -20.07 -17.74
N LYS A 287 -8.19 -19.39 -18.13
CA LYS A 287 -7.88 -18.00 -17.73
C LYS A 287 -9.04 -17.02 -17.94
N PRO A 288 -9.74 -17.00 -19.10
CA PRO A 288 -10.79 -16.03 -19.34
C PRO A 288 -12.14 -16.35 -18.67
N THR A 289 -12.37 -17.57 -18.17
CA THR A 289 -13.70 -18.03 -17.73
C THR A 289 -13.87 -18.20 -16.21
N GLY A 290 -12.78 -18.19 -15.44
CA GLY A 290 -12.84 -18.44 -14.00
C GLY A 290 -13.30 -17.24 -13.17
N ALA A 291 -14.29 -17.43 -12.29
CA ALA A 291 -14.79 -16.39 -11.37
C ALA A 291 -13.74 -15.85 -10.37
N TYR A 292 -12.64 -16.59 -10.16
CA TYR A 292 -11.48 -16.16 -9.37
C TYR A 292 -10.31 -15.71 -10.23
N ALA A 293 -10.36 -15.92 -11.55
CA ALA A 293 -9.34 -15.44 -12.48
C ALA A 293 -9.66 -14.02 -12.96
N TYR A 294 -10.94 -13.77 -13.31
CA TYR A 294 -11.42 -12.46 -13.70
C TYR A 294 -12.94 -12.35 -13.49
N GLN A 295 -13.38 -11.19 -13.02
CA GLN A 295 -14.80 -10.81 -13.01
C GLN A 295 -14.92 -9.32 -13.33
N SER A 296 -15.80 -8.98 -14.27
CA SER A 296 -16.11 -7.60 -14.61
C SER A 296 -16.83 -6.90 -13.45
N CYS A 297 -16.45 -5.66 -13.18
CA CYS A 297 -17.20 -4.78 -12.28
C CYS A 297 -16.87 -3.32 -12.59
N SER A 298 -17.69 -2.41 -12.08
CA SER A 298 -17.41 -0.98 -12.10
C SER A 298 -18.06 -0.26 -10.92
N VAL A 299 -17.63 0.96 -10.65
CA VAL A 299 -18.35 1.86 -9.73
C VAL A 299 -19.70 2.28 -10.31
N ALA A 300 -20.64 2.64 -9.43
CA ALA A 300 -21.90 3.28 -9.83
C ALA A 300 -21.56 4.57 -10.59
N ASN A 301 -22.01 4.71 -11.84
CA ASN A 301 -21.72 5.82 -12.77
C ASN A 301 -20.45 5.70 -13.64
N TYR A 302 -19.85 4.52 -13.74
CA TYR A 302 -18.86 4.30 -14.82
C TYR A 302 -19.55 4.44 -16.20
N PRO A 303 -19.08 5.34 -17.09
CA PRO A 303 -19.83 5.72 -18.29
C PRO A 303 -19.67 4.75 -19.47
N ASN A 304 -18.72 3.81 -19.39
CA ASN A 304 -18.40 2.87 -20.46
C ASN A 304 -18.80 1.44 -20.08
N THR A 305 -18.67 0.51 -21.02
CA THR A 305 -18.79 -0.92 -20.72
C THR A 305 -17.60 -1.37 -19.86
N PRO A 306 -17.82 -1.96 -18.68
CA PRO A 306 -16.73 -2.51 -17.87
C PRO A 306 -15.95 -3.57 -18.66
N PRO A 307 -14.61 -3.61 -18.56
CA PRO A 307 -13.81 -4.58 -19.28
C PRO A 307 -14.20 -6.01 -18.89
N THR A 308 -14.04 -6.91 -19.85
CA THR A 308 -14.11 -8.37 -19.66
C THR A 308 -12.70 -8.94 -19.70
N SER A 309 -12.55 -10.23 -19.39
CA SER A 309 -11.27 -10.92 -19.50
C SER A 309 -10.67 -10.87 -20.92
N LEU A 310 -11.51 -10.79 -21.95
CA LEU A 310 -11.12 -10.71 -23.37
C LEU A 310 -10.95 -9.27 -23.88
N SER A 311 -11.30 -8.26 -23.09
CA SER A 311 -11.13 -6.86 -23.48
C SER A 311 -9.65 -6.50 -23.55
N THR A 312 -9.26 -5.67 -24.51
CA THR A 312 -7.91 -5.10 -24.59
C THR A 312 -7.80 -3.88 -23.68
N MET A 313 -6.80 -3.84 -22.80
CA MET A 313 -6.53 -2.70 -21.90
C MET A 313 -6.26 -1.42 -22.69
N THR A 314 -6.95 -0.34 -22.32
CA THR A 314 -6.70 0.98 -22.89
C THR A 314 -5.55 1.67 -22.16
N MET A 315 -4.47 1.95 -22.89
CA MET A 315 -3.32 2.71 -22.39
C MET A 315 -2.89 3.71 -23.45
N PHE A 316 -2.98 4.99 -23.13
CA PHE A 316 -2.63 6.08 -24.04
C PHE A 316 -1.68 7.04 -23.35
N TRP A 317 -0.73 7.53 -24.12
CA TRP A 317 0.05 8.68 -23.75
C TRP A 317 -0.71 9.96 -24.13
N ASN A 318 -0.85 10.88 -23.17
CA ASN A 318 -1.61 12.12 -23.36
C ASN A 318 -0.95 13.28 -22.60
N ALA A 319 0.07 13.89 -23.20
CA ALA A 319 0.69 15.08 -22.67
C ALA A 319 -0.12 16.34 -22.98
N THR A 320 -0.13 17.29 -22.04
CA THR A 320 -0.84 18.57 -22.19
C THR A 320 -0.36 19.32 -23.43
N GLY A 321 -1.30 19.67 -24.32
CA GLY A 321 -1.03 20.35 -25.58
C GLY A 321 -0.48 19.45 -26.68
N GLN A 322 -0.52 18.13 -26.51
CA GLN A 322 -0.09 17.15 -27.51
C GLN A 322 -1.27 16.31 -28.00
N THR A 323 -1.05 15.59 -29.11
CA THR A 323 -2.04 14.62 -29.60
C THR A 323 -1.97 13.34 -28.76
N ARG A 324 -3.13 12.85 -28.33
CA ARG A 324 -3.26 11.58 -27.60
C ARG A 324 -2.89 10.39 -28.50
N ILE A 325 -1.97 9.53 -28.07
CA ILE A 325 -1.42 8.43 -28.88
C ILE A 325 -1.49 7.11 -28.08
N PRO A 326 -1.95 5.98 -28.69
CA PRO A 326 -1.85 4.67 -28.05
C PRO A 326 -0.39 4.34 -27.69
N VAL A 327 -0.13 3.78 -26.51
CA VAL A 327 1.25 3.57 -26.04
C VAL A 327 2.10 2.73 -26.99
N GLU A 328 1.50 1.78 -27.71
CA GLU A 328 2.21 0.93 -28.68
C GLU A 328 2.63 1.68 -29.94
N SER A 329 1.89 2.73 -30.31
CA SER A 329 2.18 3.58 -31.47
C SER A 329 3.09 4.76 -31.13
N HIS A 330 3.35 5.01 -29.84
CA HIS A 330 4.16 6.15 -29.42
C HIS A 330 5.66 5.87 -29.71
N PRO A 331 6.39 6.79 -30.36
CA PRO A 331 7.74 6.53 -30.90
C PRO A 331 8.78 6.15 -29.84
N ARG A 332 8.60 6.57 -28.59
CA ARG A 332 9.51 6.27 -27.49
C ARG A 332 9.01 5.18 -26.54
N LEU A 333 7.69 5.05 -26.40
CA LEU A 333 7.07 4.12 -25.45
C LEU A 333 6.76 2.77 -26.10
N GLY A 334 6.47 2.76 -27.40
CA GLY A 334 5.95 1.59 -28.12
C GLY A 334 6.80 0.35 -27.92
N LYS A 335 8.14 0.48 -27.89
CA LYS A 335 9.07 -0.63 -27.65
C LYS A 335 8.87 -1.35 -26.31
N PHE A 336 8.33 -0.69 -25.28
CA PHE A 336 8.09 -1.28 -23.96
C PHE A 336 6.73 -1.99 -23.88
N PHE A 337 5.79 -1.64 -24.76
CA PHE A 337 4.44 -2.21 -24.79
C PHE A 337 4.22 -3.18 -25.96
N ALA A 338 5.07 -3.16 -27.01
CA ALA A 338 4.87 -3.91 -28.25
C ALA A 338 4.78 -5.44 -28.05
N TYR A 339 5.51 -5.98 -27.07
CA TYR A 339 5.54 -7.41 -26.77
C TYR A 339 4.61 -7.81 -25.62
N GLN A 340 3.88 -6.85 -25.06
CA GLN A 340 2.93 -7.09 -23.99
C GLN A 340 1.56 -7.40 -24.58
N PRO A 341 0.93 -8.55 -24.23
CA PRO A 341 -0.44 -8.81 -24.64
C PRO A 341 -1.38 -7.71 -24.11
N LYS A 342 -2.52 -7.49 -24.76
CA LYS A 342 -3.42 -6.40 -24.36
C LYS A 342 -4.58 -6.90 -23.52
N GLU A 343 -4.94 -8.17 -23.66
CA GLU A 343 -6.11 -8.76 -23.07
C GLU A 343 -5.90 -9.07 -21.60
N TYR A 344 -6.91 -8.78 -20.77
CA TYR A 344 -6.84 -8.95 -19.32
C TYR A 344 -6.46 -10.36 -18.87
N TRP A 345 -6.96 -11.38 -19.56
CA TRP A 345 -6.74 -12.78 -19.20
C TRP A 345 -5.26 -13.21 -19.22
N HIS A 346 -4.40 -12.51 -19.99
CA HIS A 346 -2.97 -12.79 -20.01
C HIS A 346 -2.25 -12.45 -18.70
N TYR A 347 -2.87 -11.62 -17.86
CA TYR A 347 -2.25 -11.08 -16.65
C TYR A 347 -2.76 -11.73 -15.36
N VAL A 348 -3.52 -12.83 -15.47
CA VAL A 348 -4.13 -13.53 -14.33
C VAL A 348 -3.08 -13.97 -13.29
N SER A 349 -1.95 -14.50 -13.73
CA SER A 349 -0.84 -14.91 -12.87
C SER A 349 0.47 -14.28 -13.33
N ALA A 350 1.24 -13.70 -12.41
CA ALA A 350 2.56 -13.16 -12.69
C ALA A 350 3.57 -14.24 -13.10
N THR A 351 3.33 -15.50 -12.71
CA THR A 351 4.22 -16.63 -13.00
C THR A 351 3.91 -17.34 -14.33
N ASP A 352 2.87 -16.92 -15.05
CA ASP A 352 2.40 -17.54 -16.29
C ASP A 352 2.06 -16.49 -17.37
N MET A 353 3.07 -15.72 -17.76
CA MET A 353 3.02 -14.67 -18.80
C MET A 353 4.13 -14.84 -19.85
N GLY A 354 4.64 -16.06 -20.03
CA GLY A 354 5.77 -16.33 -20.93
C GLY A 354 7.03 -15.56 -20.51
N ASN A 355 7.65 -14.83 -21.45
CA ASN A 355 8.88 -14.04 -21.21
C ASN A 355 8.69 -12.87 -20.24
N LEU A 356 7.45 -12.49 -19.94
CA LEU A 356 7.12 -11.43 -18.98
C LEU A 356 6.93 -11.98 -17.56
N SER A 357 7.05 -13.29 -17.37
CA SER A 357 6.80 -13.92 -16.06
C SER A 357 7.83 -13.47 -15.03
N TYR A 358 7.38 -13.31 -13.79
CA TYR A 358 8.21 -13.02 -12.63
C TYR A 358 7.62 -13.67 -11.38
N SER A 359 8.46 -13.81 -10.36
CA SER A 359 8.04 -14.20 -9.02
C SER A 359 8.32 -13.10 -8.02
N TYR A 360 7.96 -13.36 -6.77
CA TYR A 360 8.29 -12.52 -5.64
C TYR A 360 9.21 -13.28 -4.69
N ALA A 361 10.23 -12.61 -4.19
CA ALA A 361 10.96 -13.11 -3.03
C ALA A 361 10.06 -12.93 -1.82
N SER A 362 9.84 -13.99 -1.05
CA SER A 362 9.13 -13.91 0.22
C SER A 362 9.99 -13.15 1.23
N ASP A 363 9.47 -12.07 1.84
CA ASP A 363 10.00 -11.61 3.13
C ASP A 363 9.58 -12.56 4.26
N ASP A 364 10.08 -12.27 5.46
CA ASP A 364 9.77 -13.02 6.67
C ASP A 364 8.27 -13.08 6.96
N LEU A 365 7.50 -12.02 6.68
CA LEU A 365 6.06 -12.00 6.88
C LEU A 365 5.34 -12.90 5.86
N PHE A 366 5.67 -12.81 4.58
CA PHE A 366 5.05 -13.65 3.56
C PHE A 366 5.46 -15.11 3.71
N ALA A 367 6.72 -15.37 4.05
CA ALA A 367 7.17 -16.71 4.39
C ALA A 367 6.39 -17.25 5.59
N LEU A 368 6.18 -16.43 6.63
CA LEU A 368 5.37 -16.78 7.81
C LEU A 368 3.92 -17.06 7.45
N LEU A 369 3.28 -16.15 6.71
CA LEU A 369 1.90 -16.30 6.28
C LEU A 369 1.76 -17.57 5.43
N GLN A 370 2.70 -17.86 4.53
CA GLN A 370 2.71 -19.10 3.74
C GLN A 370 2.96 -20.35 4.60
N SER A 371 3.90 -20.31 5.55
CA SER A 371 4.34 -21.45 6.35
C SER A 371 3.36 -21.87 7.43
N GLU A 372 2.75 -20.90 8.11
CA GLU A 372 1.66 -21.09 9.07
C GLU A 372 0.31 -21.33 8.36
N GLY A 373 0.39 -21.55 7.06
CA GLY A 373 -0.72 -21.95 6.23
C GLY A 373 -1.72 -20.84 6.09
N LEU A 374 -1.38 -19.79 5.32
CA LEU A 374 -2.24 -19.16 4.31
C LEU A 374 -2.97 -20.32 3.65
N SER A 375 -4.02 -20.79 4.31
CA SER A 375 -4.70 -22.01 3.95
C SER A 375 -5.72 -21.53 2.96
N CYS A 376 -5.18 -21.13 1.82
CA CYS A 376 -5.81 -21.07 0.54
C CYS A 376 -6.92 -22.12 0.52
N PRO A 377 -8.19 -21.75 0.32
CA PRO A 377 -9.30 -22.67 0.48
C PRO A 377 -9.17 -23.84 -0.50
N LYS A 378 -8.58 -24.96 -0.05
CA LYS A 378 -8.43 -26.19 -0.87
C LYS A 378 -9.76 -26.94 -1.05
N SER A 379 -10.83 -26.51 -0.38
CA SER A 379 -12.20 -27.05 -0.42
C SER A 379 -13.14 -26.21 0.48
N ASN A 380 -14.46 -26.34 0.31
CA ASN A 380 -15.52 -25.69 1.11
C ASN A 380 -15.52 -26.01 2.63
N THR A 381 -14.56 -26.78 3.16
CA THR A 381 -14.60 -27.33 4.52
C THR A 381 -13.26 -27.32 5.27
N ARG A 382 -12.32 -26.40 5.00
CA ARG A 382 -11.11 -26.27 5.84
C ARG A 382 -11.16 -25.03 6.73
N LYS A 383 -10.77 -25.22 7.99
CA LYS A 383 -10.41 -24.15 8.92
C LYS A 383 -9.29 -23.32 8.31
N LEU A 384 -9.44 -22.02 8.38
CA LEU A 384 -8.37 -21.11 8.02
C LEU A 384 -7.29 -21.23 9.08
N PHE A 385 -6.08 -21.61 8.66
CA PHE A 385 -4.88 -21.81 9.48
C PHE A 385 -5.00 -23.00 10.46
N ASP A 386 -4.11 -24.00 10.35
CA ASP A 386 -3.88 -24.91 11.49
C ASP A 386 -2.91 -24.19 12.43
N ALA A 387 -3.38 -23.09 13.02
CA ALA A 387 -2.57 -22.01 13.57
C ALA A 387 -1.74 -22.43 14.79
N SER A 388 -0.44 -22.12 14.76
CA SER A 388 0.41 -22.01 15.93
C SER A 388 0.88 -20.56 16.08
N TYR A 389 1.10 -20.11 17.32
CA TYR A 389 1.83 -18.86 17.53
C TYR A 389 3.26 -19.01 17.00
N VAL A 390 3.82 -17.93 16.51
CA VAL A 390 5.16 -17.90 15.91
C VAL A 390 6.18 -17.49 16.95
N ASN A 391 7.31 -18.20 16.97
CA ASN A 391 8.42 -17.89 17.85
C ASN A 391 9.34 -16.89 17.14
N VAL A 392 9.55 -15.72 17.74
CA VAL A 392 10.53 -14.75 17.21
C VAL A 392 11.75 -14.72 18.12
N PRO A 393 12.95 -15.09 17.62
CA PRO A 393 14.16 -15.08 18.42
C PRO A 393 14.40 -13.75 19.13
N MET A 394 14.91 -13.77 20.35
CA MET A 394 15.22 -12.53 21.09
C MET A 394 16.24 -11.64 20.36
N THR A 395 17.11 -12.25 19.53
CA THR A 395 18.09 -11.59 18.68
C THR A 395 17.52 -10.97 17.40
N ALA A 396 16.24 -11.21 17.10
CA ALA A 396 15.60 -10.68 15.90
C ALA A 396 15.46 -9.15 15.95
N SER A 397 15.32 -8.54 14.77
CA SER A 397 15.12 -7.10 14.64
C SER A 397 13.81 -6.64 15.29
N SER A 398 13.72 -5.34 15.63
CA SER A 398 12.47 -4.76 16.12
C SER A 398 11.32 -4.90 15.12
N LYS A 399 11.61 -4.83 13.81
CA LYS A 399 10.64 -5.12 12.73
C LYS A 399 10.10 -6.55 12.85
N ALA A 400 10.97 -7.55 12.94
CA ALA A 400 10.56 -8.96 13.04
C ALA A 400 9.74 -9.23 14.32
N LYS A 401 10.11 -8.59 15.44
CA LYS A 401 9.35 -8.68 16.69
C LYS A 401 7.96 -8.05 16.56
N ALA A 402 7.85 -6.88 15.94
CA ALA A 402 6.56 -6.24 15.68
C ALA A 402 5.65 -7.11 14.80
N ILE A 403 6.19 -7.67 13.71
CA ILE A 403 5.48 -8.63 12.84
C ILE A 403 4.98 -9.83 13.65
N GLY A 404 5.86 -10.48 14.42
CA GLY A 404 5.48 -11.65 15.22
C GLY A 404 4.40 -11.36 16.25
N ARG A 405 4.46 -10.19 16.91
CA ARG A 405 3.42 -9.75 17.84
C ARG A 405 2.09 -9.52 17.15
N SER A 406 2.07 -8.81 16.02
CA SER A 406 0.85 -8.61 15.22
C SER A 406 0.27 -9.92 14.70
N TYR A 407 1.12 -10.87 14.31
CA TYR A 407 0.68 -12.19 13.83
C TYR A 407 0.10 -13.04 14.96
N ASN A 408 0.77 -13.09 16.12
CA ASN A 408 0.27 -13.82 17.28
C ASN A 408 -1.03 -13.20 17.82
N LEU A 409 -1.16 -11.87 17.81
CA LEU A 409 -2.42 -11.20 18.13
C LEU A 409 -3.53 -11.57 17.15
N TYR A 410 -3.23 -11.57 15.85
CA TYR A 410 -4.17 -12.03 14.83
C TYR A 410 -4.68 -13.44 15.15
N GLN A 411 -3.78 -14.38 15.46
CA GLN A 411 -4.17 -15.74 15.81
C GLN A 411 -5.01 -15.82 17.08
N ASP A 412 -4.61 -15.11 18.14
CA ASP A 412 -5.37 -15.07 19.39
C ASP A 412 -6.80 -14.53 19.20
N ILE A 413 -6.93 -13.47 18.39
CA ILE A 413 -8.23 -12.88 18.08
C ILE A 413 -9.09 -13.82 17.25
N ILE A 414 -8.53 -14.48 16.22
CA ILE A 414 -9.27 -15.45 15.40
C ILE A 414 -9.72 -16.65 16.24
N ASP A 415 -8.89 -17.18 17.12
CA ASP A 415 -9.23 -18.27 18.04
C ASP A 415 -10.38 -17.88 18.97
N ALA A 416 -10.30 -16.69 19.57
CA ALA A 416 -11.32 -16.18 20.47
C ALA A 416 -12.63 -15.87 19.72
N ALA A 417 -12.56 -15.32 18.51
CA ALA A 417 -13.72 -15.03 17.67
C ALA A 417 -14.40 -16.32 17.17
N SER A 418 -13.62 -17.34 16.81
CA SER A 418 -14.14 -18.63 16.32
C SER A 418 -14.98 -19.36 17.38
N SER A 419 -14.72 -19.10 18.66
CA SER A 419 -15.53 -19.64 19.77
C SER A 419 -16.89 -18.95 19.93
N ASN A 420 -17.07 -17.77 19.34
CA ASN A 420 -18.24 -16.90 19.52
C ASN A 420 -18.93 -16.52 18.20
N THR A 421 -18.50 -17.12 17.09
CA THR A 421 -19.03 -16.86 15.75
C THR A 421 -19.42 -18.17 15.06
N SER A 422 -20.32 -18.08 14.09
CA SER A 422 -20.86 -19.26 13.41
C SER A 422 -19.99 -19.70 12.23
N THR A 423 -19.21 -18.79 11.65
CA THR A 423 -18.42 -19.03 10.45
C THR A 423 -17.02 -18.44 10.59
N GLN A 424 -16.08 -19.03 9.83
CA GLN A 424 -14.73 -18.50 9.73
C GLN A 424 -14.68 -17.08 9.17
N THR A 425 -15.58 -16.78 8.23
CA THR A 425 -15.80 -15.43 7.70
C THR A 425 -16.10 -14.44 8.82
N ASP A 426 -17.05 -14.78 9.70
CA ASP A 426 -17.41 -13.92 10.83
C ASP A 426 -16.24 -13.72 11.79
N ALA A 427 -15.43 -14.76 12.03
CA ALA A 427 -14.25 -14.67 12.88
C ALA A 427 -13.20 -13.70 12.30
N ILE A 428 -12.91 -13.79 11.00
CA ILE A 428 -12.02 -12.85 10.31
C ILE A 428 -12.59 -11.43 10.35
N ASP A 429 -13.90 -11.30 10.14
CA ASP A 429 -14.58 -10.01 10.22
C ASP A 429 -14.50 -9.38 11.62
N GLN A 430 -14.51 -10.18 12.69
CA GLN A 430 -14.23 -9.70 14.04
C GLN A 430 -12.80 -9.19 14.16
N GLY A 431 -11.81 -9.92 13.62
CA GLY A 431 -10.41 -9.48 13.62
C GLY A 431 -10.19 -8.12 12.98
N GLU A 432 -10.73 -7.89 11.78
CA GLU A 432 -10.68 -6.59 11.09
C GLU A 432 -11.43 -5.50 11.88
N THR A 433 -12.58 -5.84 12.45
CA THR A 433 -13.38 -4.89 13.25
C THR A 433 -12.62 -4.43 14.50
N LEU A 434 -11.99 -5.36 15.21
CA LEU A 434 -11.26 -5.06 16.44
C LEU A 434 -10.00 -4.25 16.19
N ASP A 435 -9.32 -4.48 15.07
CA ASP A 435 -8.18 -3.67 14.65
C ASP A 435 -8.59 -2.22 14.39
N CYS A 436 -9.70 -2.02 13.67
CA CYS A 436 -10.24 -0.69 13.41
C CYS A 436 -10.73 0.02 14.68
N LEU A 437 -11.32 -0.71 15.64
CA LEU A 437 -11.70 -0.15 16.94
C LEU A 437 -10.49 0.21 17.80
N TRP A 438 -9.47 -0.66 17.84
CA TRP A 438 -8.20 -0.37 18.50
C TRP A 438 -7.58 0.90 17.94
N TYR A 439 -7.56 1.01 16.61
CA TYR A 439 -7.02 2.17 15.92
C TYR A 439 -7.81 3.45 16.24
N ASP A 440 -9.16 3.41 16.22
CA ASP A 440 -10.00 4.58 16.58
C ASP A 440 -9.72 5.07 17.99
N GLU A 441 -9.62 4.17 18.96
CA GLU A 441 -9.42 4.52 20.37
C GLU A 441 -8.04 5.10 20.66
N ASN A 442 -7.01 4.72 19.91
CA ASN A 442 -5.62 5.14 20.16
C ASN A 442 -5.15 6.28 19.25
N PHE A 443 -5.68 6.38 18.04
CA PHE A 443 -5.18 7.29 17.00
C PHE A 443 -6.27 8.14 16.33
N GLY A 444 -7.55 7.80 16.54
CA GLY A 444 -8.68 8.33 15.80
C GLY A 444 -8.77 7.71 14.40
N VAL A 445 -9.92 7.14 14.05
CA VAL A 445 -10.08 6.46 12.76
C VAL A 445 -9.94 7.44 11.60
N ASP A 446 -9.07 7.11 10.64
CA ASP A 446 -8.85 7.92 9.45
C ASP A 446 -9.94 7.71 8.40
N ASP A 447 -10.18 8.75 7.60
CA ASP A 447 -11.07 8.71 6.44
C ASP A 447 -10.42 9.44 5.25
N PHE A 448 -11.05 9.36 4.07
CA PHE A 448 -10.60 10.07 2.89
C PHE A 448 -10.57 11.58 3.13
N ASN A 449 -9.40 12.17 2.97
CA ASN A 449 -9.21 13.60 3.20
C ASN A 449 -9.85 14.42 2.06
N ALA A 450 -10.12 15.71 2.34
CA ALA A 450 -10.81 16.58 1.39
C ALA A 450 -10.09 16.74 0.04
N VAL A 451 -8.75 16.79 0.05
CA VAL A 451 -7.95 16.90 -1.19
C VAL A 451 -8.09 15.65 -2.03
N PHE A 452 -7.95 14.48 -1.42
CA PHE A 452 -8.11 13.20 -2.10
C PHE A 452 -9.54 13.03 -2.66
N ARG A 453 -10.56 13.36 -1.86
CA ARG A 453 -11.96 13.34 -2.29
C ARG A 453 -12.20 14.24 -3.50
N GLU A 454 -11.66 15.46 -3.49
CA GLU A 454 -11.82 16.42 -4.59
C GLU A 454 -11.12 15.97 -5.87
N ASN A 455 -9.88 15.49 -5.76
CA ASN A 455 -9.09 15.07 -6.92
C ASN A 455 -9.67 13.81 -7.58
N TRP A 456 -10.06 12.83 -6.78
CA TRP A 456 -10.55 11.53 -7.26
C TRP A 456 -12.07 11.49 -7.44
N LYS A 457 -12.77 12.59 -7.15
CA LYS A 457 -14.24 12.70 -7.21
C LYS A 457 -14.92 11.61 -6.38
N ILE A 458 -14.38 11.35 -5.19
CA ILE A 458 -14.90 10.36 -4.26
C ILE A 458 -16.21 10.86 -3.65
N PRO A 459 -17.33 10.13 -3.80
CA PRO A 459 -18.60 10.51 -3.18
C PRO A 459 -18.48 10.63 -1.66
N SER A 460 -19.26 11.51 -1.05
CA SER A 460 -19.31 11.68 0.41
C SER A 460 -19.75 10.42 1.16
N SER A 461 -20.45 9.50 0.48
CA SER A 461 -20.89 8.21 1.03
C SER A 461 -19.80 7.13 1.04
N MET A 462 -18.67 7.37 0.39
CA MET A 462 -17.56 6.43 0.35
C MET A 462 -16.54 6.79 1.42
N HIS A 463 -16.15 5.80 2.21
CA HIS A 463 -15.25 5.94 3.36
C HIS A 463 -14.22 4.81 3.39
N THR A 464 -13.14 5.02 4.14
CA THR A 464 -12.13 3.99 4.40
C THR A 464 -12.73 2.77 5.12
N VAL A 465 -12.04 1.62 5.01
CA VAL A 465 -12.50 0.36 5.63
C VAL A 465 -12.73 0.54 7.13
N CYS A 466 -11.75 1.07 7.86
CA CYS A 466 -11.89 1.20 9.30
C CYS A 466 -12.92 2.25 9.72
N TYR A 467 -13.06 3.35 8.98
CA TYR A 467 -14.14 4.30 9.26
C TYR A 467 -15.50 3.60 9.23
N ASN A 468 -15.79 2.83 8.16
CA ASN A 468 -17.05 2.09 8.04
C ASN A 468 -17.24 1.10 9.21
N ARG A 469 -16.20 0.34 9.59
CA ARG A 469 -16.28 -0.63 10.69
C ARG A 469 -16.58 0.04 12.03
N VAL A 470 -15.96 1.18 12.29
CA VAL A 470 -16.17 1.96 13.52
C VAL A 470 -17.59 2.54 13.55
N GLN A 471 -18.07 3.12 12.45
CA GLN A 471 -19.45 3.64 12.37
C GLN A 471 -20.49 2.52 12.51
N ASP A 472 -20.27 1.36 11.90
CA ASP A 472 -21.18 0.21 12.04
C ASP A 472 -21.33 -0.25 13.49
N ILE A 473 -20.26 -0.18 14.29
CA ILE A 473 -20.32 -0.47 15.73
C ILE A 473 -21.08 0.63 16.47
N LYS A 474 -20.75 1.91 16.21
CA LYS A 474 -21.40 3.08 16.84
C LYS A 474 -22.91 3.12 16.57
N ASP A 475 -23.32 2.74 15.37
CA ASP A 475 -24.71 2.71 14.93
C ASP A 475 -25.45 1.41 15.31
N GLY A 476 -24.77 0.46 15.96
CA GLY A 476 -25.35 -0.84 16.35
C GLY A 476 -25.61 -1.81 15.20
N ARG A 477 -25.13 -1.53 13.99
CA ARG A 477 -25.20 -2.43 12.83
C ARG A 477 -24.25 -3.62 12.95
N ARG A 478 -23.21 -3.49 13.78
CA ARG A 478 -22.22 -4.54 14.07
C ARG A 478 -22.03 -4.68 15.57
N GLN A 479 -21.65 -5.87 16.01
CA GLN A 479 -21.34 -6.17 17.42
C GLN A 479 -19.97 -6.82 17.55
N VAL A 480 -19.28 -6.49 18.65
CA VAL A 480 -18.06 -7.16 19.07
C VAL A 480 -18.42 -8.45 19.81
N LYS A 481 -17.83 -9.57 19.37
CA LYS A 481 -18.08 -10.92 19.89
C LYS A 481 -16.86 -11.53 20.58
N VAL A 482 -15.77 -10.78 20.70
CA VAL A 482 -14.54 -11.21 21.39
C VAL A 482 -14.49 -10.53 22.75
N ASN A 483 -14.65 -11.31 23.81
CA ASN A 483 -14.53 -10.81 25.17
C ASN A 483 -13.08 -10.40 25.47
N ASN A 484 -12.90 -9.35 26.27
CA ASN A 484 -11.59 -8.85 26.72
C ASN A 484 -10.60 -8.59 25.57
N TRP A 485 -11.11 -8.24 24.39
CA TRP A 485 -10.27 -8.06 23.20
C TRP A 485 -9.21 -6.97 23.38
N LYS A 486 -9.49 -5.91 24.15
CA LYS A 486 -8.51 -4.85 24.46
C LYS A 486 -7.32 -5.38 25.24
N ASP A 487 -7.56 -6.30 26.18
CA ASP A 487 -6.49 -6.91 26.98
C ASP A 487 -5.56 -7.76 26.10
N LYS A 488 -6.10 -8.39 25.04
CA LYS A 488 -5.30 -9.11 24.04
C LYS A 488 -4.37 -8.17 23.29
N TYR A 489 -4.90 -7.04 22.78
CA TYR A 489 -4.06 -6.02 22.14
C TYR A 489 -2.98 -5.48 23.08
N MET A 490 -3.36 -5.15 24.32
CA MET A 490 -2.43 -4.71 25.35
C MET A 490 -1.33 -5.75 25.62
N PHE A 491 -1.71 -7.01 25.73
CA PHE A 491 -0.78 -8.11 25.98
C PHE A 491 0.23 -8.26 24.85
N HIS A 492 -0.22 -8.48 23.62
CA HIS A 492 0.67 -8.78 22.49
C HIS A 492 1.59 -7.59 22.13
N TYR A 493 1.09 -6.36 22.20
CA TYR A 493 1.88 -5.18 21.81
C TYR A 493 2.72 -4.59 22.93
N PHE A 494 2.29 -4.65 24.20
CA PHE A 494 2.94 -3.88 25.27
C PHE A 494 3.40 -4.70 26.49
N GLN A 495 2.78 -5.85 26.79
CA GLN A 495 3.11 -6.61 28.01
C GLN A 495 3.94 -7.85 27.73
N MET A 496 3.73 -8.53 26.58
CA MET A 496 4.46 -9.72 26.21
C MET A 496 5.96 -9.39 26.10
N THR A 497 6.79 -10.07 26.88
CA THR A 497 8.25 -9.91 26.83
C THR A 497 8.85 -10.59 25.60
N ASP A 498 10.05 -10.19 25.20
CA ASP A 498 10.75 -10.83 24.08
C ASP A 498 11.08 -12.32 24.37
N ALA A 499 11.26 -12.70 25.63
CA ALA A 499 11.45 -14.11 26.01
C ALA A 499 10.16 -14.93 25.83
N GLN A 500 9.01 -14.36 26.17
CA GLN A 500 7.70 -14.95 25.88
C GLN A 500 7.46 -15.04 24.38
N LEU A 501 7.77 -13.99 23.62
CA LEU A 501 7.65 -14.01 22.15
C LEU A 501 8.57 -15.05 21.50
N ALA A 502 9.78 -15.26 22.02
CA ALA A 502 10.70 -16.29 21.53
C ALA A 502 10.24 -17.73 21.80
N SER A 503 9.22 -17.91 22.64
CA SER A 503 8.63 -19.20 22.98
C SER A 503 7.09 -19.18 22.90
N ALA A 504 6.53 -18.28 22.08
CA ALA A 504 5.10 -18.00 22.03
C ALA A 504 4.25 -19.24 21.66
N SER A 505 4.78 -20.11 20.81
CA SER A 505 4.15 -21.41 20.48
C SER A 505 3.87 -22.30 21.69
N ASN A 506 4.58 -22.10 22.81
CA ASN A 506 4.37 -22.84 24.06
C ASN A 506 3.36 -22.17 25.00
N ILE A 507 2.93 -20.94 24.72
CA ILE A 507 1.98 -20.20 25.55
C ILE A 507 0.58 -20.74 25.27
N THR A 508 -0.04 -21.34 26.30
CA THR A 508 -1.44 -21.76 26.20
C THR A 508 -2.39 -20.59 26.41
N SER A 509 -3.65 -20.73 26.01
CA SER A 509 -4.69 -19.73 26.30
C SER A 509 -4.86 -19.47 27.81
N THR A 510 -4.58 -20.48 28.64
CA THR A 510 -4.60 -20.37 30.10
C THR A 510 -3.42 -19.55 30.61
N ASP A 511 -2.22 -19.81 30.08
CA ASP A 511 -1.02 -19.02 30.41
C ASP A 511 -1.21 -17.56 30.04
N GLU A 512 -1.73 -17.28 28.84
CA GLU A 512 -2.03 -15.94 28.36
C GLU A 512 -3.05 -15.22 29.26
N THR A 513 -4.14 -15.90 29.64
CA THR A 513 -5.14 -15.33 30.57
C THR A 513 -4.53 -15.00 31.93
N ALA A 514 -3.66 -15.87 32.45
CA ALA A 514 -2.95 -15.64 33.71
C ALA A 514 -1.96 -14.47 33.59
N MET A 515 -1.24 -14.36 32.46
CA MET A 515 -0.31 -13.27 32.18
C MET A 515 -1.03 -11.93 32.10
N ILE A 516 -2.15 -11.86 31.35
CA ILE A 516 -3.02 -10.68 31.28
C ILE A 516 -3.48 -10.27 32.69
N GLY A 517 -4.01 -11.21 33.47
CA GLY A 517 -4.48 -10.95 34.83
C GLY A 517 -3.38 -10.48 35.79
N SER A 518 -2.15 -10.98 35.62
CA SER A 518 -0.99 -10.56 36.43
C SER A 518 -0.45 -9.18 36.05
N GLY A 519 -0.57 -8.77 34.77
CA GLY A 519 -0.19 -7.46 34.27
C GLY A 519 -1.12 -6.34 34.76
N SER A 520 -2.41 -6.63 34.92
CA SER A 520 -3.39 -5.68 35.49
C SER A 520 -3.12 -5.33 36.97
N ALA A 521 -2.41 -6.18 37.71
CA ALA A 521 -2.02 -5.90 39.10
C ALA A 521 -0.77 -5.02 39.23
N ALA A 522 -0.04 -4.78 38.14
CA ALA A 522 1.25 -4.07 38.14
C ALA A 522 1.23 -2.68 37.46
N SER A 523 0.09 -2.23 36.91
CA SER A 523 0.00 -0.95 36.20
C SER A 523 -0.72 0.13 37.02
N THR A 524 0.00 0.79 37.92
CA THR A 524 -0.36 2.15 38.33
C THR A 524 -0.04 3.13 37.20
N THR A 525 -1.10 3.71 36.64
CA THR A 525 -1.16 4.99 35.90
C THR A 525 -0.50 5.04 34.50
N PRO A 526 -1.28 5.20 33.42
CA PRO A 526 -0.75 5.65 32.14
C PRO A 526 -0.17 7.05 32.30
N THR A 527 1.08 7.23 31.86
CA THR A 527 1.65 8.58 31.73
C THR A 527 0.86 9.33 30.67
N THR A 528 0.29 10.44 31.08
CA THR A 528 -0.50 11.39 30.30
C THR A 528 0.13 11.67 28.94
N ALA A 529 -0.67 11.54 27.89
CA ALA A 529 -0.41 12.16 26.59
C ALA A 529 -0.25 13.69 26.77
N PRO A 530 0.53 14.38 25.91
CA PRO A 530 0.60 15.83 25.95
C PRO A 530 -0.77 16.41 25.61
N THR A 531 -1.34 17.14 26.55
CA THR A 531 -2.56 17.91 26.37
C THR A 531 -2.33 18.96 25.27
N THR A 532 -2.92 18.78 24.10
CA THR A 532 -3.15 19.88 23.16
C THR A 532 -4.21 20.80 23.76
N THR A 533 -3.77 21.91 24.33
CA THR A 533 -4.64 22.99 24.78
C THR A 533 -5.34 23.60 23.57
N THR A 534 -6.63 23.31 23.42
CA THR A 534 -7.52 24.02 22.51
C THR A 534 -7.79 25.40 23.07
N THR A 535 -7.04 26.41 22.64
CA THR A 535 -7.36 27.81 22.95
C THR A 535 -8.38 28.32 21.92
N THR A 536 -9.65 28.21 22.25
CA THR A 536 -10.71 29.06 21.69
C THR A 536 -10.48 30.50 22.15
N SER A 537 -10.20 31.42 21.23
CA SER A 537 -10.27 32.86 21.49
C SER A 537 -11.15 33.54 20.43
N THR A 538 -12.42 33.70 20.75
CA THR A 538 -13.29 34.75 20.22
C THR A 538 -13.22 35.95 21.15
N THR A 539 -12.60 37.05 20.74
CA THR A 539 -13.06 38.41 21.12
C THR A 539 -12.60 39.44 20.11
N ALA A 540 -13.56 40.19 19.56
CA ALA A 540 -13.34 41.43 18.86
C ALA A 540 -13.19 42.59 19.86
N THR A 541 -12.21 43.47 19.68
CA THR A 541 -12.34 44.90 20.04
C THR A 541 -11.36 45.77 19.24
N ALA A 542 -11.87 46.89 18.75
CA ALA A 542 -11.16 47.95 18.05
C ALA A 542 -10.34 48.86 19.00
N SER A 543 -9.22 49.43 18.52
CA SER A 543 -8.70 50.75 18.94
C SER A 543 -7.57 51.27 18.03
N THR A 544 -7.94 52.22 17.17
CA THR A 544 -7.33 53.54 16.87
C THR A 544 -5.79 53.81 16.95
N THR A 545 -5.23 54.13 15.76
CA THR A 545 -4.28 55.23 15.38
C THR A 545 -2.78 55.20 15.79
N PRO A 546 -1.87 55.98 15.14
CA PRO A 546 -1.62 56.13 13.69
C PRO A 546 -0.10 56.21 13.37
N THR A 547 0.36 55.85 12.15
CA THR A 547 1.57 56.50 11.60
C THR A 547 1.59 56.52 10.07
N THR A 548 1.84 57.72 9.58
CA THR A 548 2.04 58.27 8.24
C THR A 548 3.01 57.54 7.31
N ALA A 549 2.70 57.51 5.99
CA ALA A 549 3.51 58.02 4.85
C ALA A 549 2.78 57.67 3.51
N PRO A 550 3.21 58.14 2.32
CA PRO A 550 2.55 59.26 1.65
C PRO A 550 1.85 58.90 0.33
N THR A 551 0.98 59.84 -0.03
CA THR A 551 0.25 60.08 -1.26
C THR A 551 1.06 59.83 -2.55
N THR A 552 0.51 59.06 -3.48
CA THR A 552 0.67 59.29 -4.93
C THR A 552 -0.63 58.95 -5.67
N THR A 553 -1.30 60.04 -6.03
CA THR A 553 -2.19 60.28 -7.19
C THR A 553 -2.67 59.11 -8.04
N SER A 554 -4.00 58.96 -8.01
CA SER A 554 -4.88 58.40 -9.02
C SER A 554 -4.73 59.08 -10.39
N THR A 555 -4.78 58.28 -11.46
CA THR A 555 -5.36 58.71 -12.74
C THR A 555 -6.43 57.71 -13.16
N THR A 556 -7.65 58.21 -13.18
CA THR A 556 -8.86 57.62 -13.75
C THR A 556 -8.73 57.52 -15.26
N SER A 557 -9.10 56.38 -15.84
CA SER A 557 -9.85 56.37 -17.10
C SER A 557 -10.63 55.06 -17.24
N THR A 558 -11.94 55.21 -17.13
CA THR A 558 -12.97 54.35 -17.70
C THR A 558 -12.86 54.37 -19.22
N THR A 559 -13.01 53.23 -19.89
CA THR A 559 -13.75 53.15 -21.16
C THR A 559 -14.10 51.70 -21.49
N SER A 560 -15.35 51.54 -21.90
CA SER A 560 -16.04 50.31 -22.18
C SER A 560 -15.63 49.68 -23.51
N ALA A 561 -15.87 48.37 -23.60
CA ALA A 561 -15.92 47.56 -24.80
C ALA A 561 -16.80 48.16 -25.91
N THR A 562 -16.47 47.93 -27.20
CA THR A 562 -17.36 47.35 -28.23
C THR A 562 -16.55 46.99 -29.51
N THR A 563 -16.80 45.77 -30.02
CA THR A 563 -16.72 45.26 -31.43
C THR A 563 -15.42 45.18 -32.26
N THR A 564 -15.23 43.96 -32.76
CA THR A 564 -14.53 43.38 -33.95
C THR A 564 -14.61 44.21 -35.26
N PRO A 565 -13.85 43.88 -36.34
CA PRO A 565 -13.27 42.57 -36.76
C PRO A 565 -11.80 42.34 -36.41
#